data_AF-A0A2M7PL22-F1
#
_entry.id   AF-A0A2M7PL22-F1
#
_cell.length_a   1.000
_cell.length_b   1.000
_cell.length_c   1.000
_cell.angle_alpha   90.00
_cell.angle_beta   90.00
_cell.angle_gamma   90.00
#
_symmetry.space_group_name_H-M   'P 1'
#
loop_
_entity.id
_entity.type
_entity.pdbx_description
1 polymer ?
#
loop_
_entity_poly.entity_id
_entity_poly.type
_entity_poly.pdbx_seq_one_letter_code
_entity_poly.pdbx_strand_id
1 'polypeptide(L)'
;FNQNMYIGAGEKLDASGSSYEHITSFLIKLMSNKAGLGWTTYSHTGINVPVYAIGPGSEMFNGMIDNTDIPKNLEKLLIIQE
;
A
#
# COMPACT_ATOMS: atom_id res chain seq x y z
N PHE A 1 11.72 16.10 -0.03
CA PHE A 1 10.53 15.44 -0.60
C PHE A 1 10.73 15.29 -2.10
N ASN A 2 10.70 14.05 -2.60
CA ASN A 2 11.06 13.74 -3.99
C ASN A 2 10.04 14.35 -4.96
N GLN A 3 10.46 15.31 -5.79
CA GLN A 3 9.58 15.97 -6.75
C GLN A 3 9.37 15.14 -8.03
N ASN A 4 10.06 14.00 -8.17
CA ASN A 4 10.12 13.19 -9.39
C ASN A 4 9.03 12.12 -9.49
N MET A 5 7.94 12.24 -8.73
CA MET A 5 6.85 11.28 -8.76
C MET A 5 5.47 11.90 -9.04
N TYR A 6 5.46 12.95 -9.85
CA TYR A 6 4.20 13.47 -10.41
C TYR A 6 4.11 13.25 -11.93
N ILE A 7 5.11 12.52 -12.43
CA ILE A 7 5.26 11.84 -13.71
C ILE A 7 5.92 10.50 -13.37
N GLY A 8 5.47 9.38 -13.97
CA GLY A 8 5.93 8.02 -13.65
C GLY A 8 7.45 7.95 -13.43
N ALA A 9 7.92 7.08 -12.53
CA ALA A 9 9.34 6.92 -12.29
C ALA A 9 10.07 6.57 -13.61
N GLY A 10 10.63 7.59 -14.29
CA GLY A 10 11.26 7.48 -15.60
C GLY A 10 10.44 7.92 -16.81
N GLU A 11 9.16 8.26 -16.68
CA GLU A 11 8.40 8.86 -17.78
C GLU A 11 8.70 10.36 -17.82
N LYS A 12 9.44 10.78 -18.85
CA LYS A 12 9.34 12.16 -19.33
C LYS A 12 7.85 12.44 -19.54
N LEU A 13 7.41 13.67 -19.26
CA LEU A 13 6.13 14.20 -19.75
C LEU A 13 6.04 13.85 -21.24
N ASP A 14 5.41 12.74 -21.55
CA ASP A 14 5.13 12.40 -22.92
C ASP A 14 3.91 13.25 -23.29
N ALA A 15 3.91 13.77 -24.50
CA ALA A 15 2.71 14.41 -25.03
C ALA A 15 1.63 13.36 -25.38
N SER A 16 1.66 12.17 -24.76
CA SER A 16 0.84 11.00 -25.07
C SER A 16 -0.26 10.79 -24.03
N GLY A 17 -0.03 11.19 -22.77
CA GLY A 17 -1.07 11.27 -21.74
C GLY A 17 -2.18 12.26 -22.12
N SER A 18 -3.42 11.86 -21.91
CA SER A 18 -4.57 12.72 -22.24
C SER A 18 -4.50 14.04 -21.44
N SER A 19 -5.05 15.13 -21.97
CA SER A 19 -5.12 16.41 -21.23
C SER A 19 -5.76 16.27 -19.84
N TYR A 20 -6.64 15.28 -19.67
CA TYR A 20 -7.28 14.94 -18.40
C TYR A 20 -6.31 14.36 -17.37
N GLU A 21 -5.32 13.56 -17.77
CA GLU A 21 -4.33 12.98 -16.85
C GLU A 21 -3.41 14.07 -16.30
N HIS A 22 -3.01 15.03 -17.14
CA HIS A 22 -2.20 16.17 -16.74
C HIS A 22 -2.91 17.07 -15.72
N ILE A 23 -4.19 17.41 -15.96
CA ILE A 23 -5.00 18.20 -15.02
C ILE A 23 -5.20 17.43 -13.71
N THR A 24 -5.47 16.13 -13.78
CA THR A 24 -5.70 15.29 -12.60
C THR A 24 -4.44 15.20 -11.72
N SER A 25 -3.28 14.93 -12.31
CA SER A 25 -2.00 14.88 -11.57
C SER A 25 -1.69 16.22 -10.90
N PHE A 26 -1.92 17.34 -11.60
CA PHE A 26 -1.74 18.68 -11.03
C PHE A 26 -2.65 18.93 -9.82
N LEU A 27 -3.94 18.59 -9.93
CA LEU A 27 -4.90 18.76 -8.83
C LEU A 27 -4.53 17.89 -7.63
N ILE A 28 -4.13 16.63 -7.85
CA ILE A 28 -3.66 15.73 -6.78
C ILE A 28 -2.44 16.33 -6.07
N LYS A 29 -1.49 16.90 -6.81
CA LYS A 29 -0.32 17.56 -6.23
C LYS A 29 -0.69 18.78 -5.40
N LEU A 30 -1.57 19.64 -5.91
CA LEU A 30 -2.05 20.82 -5.21
C LEU A 30 -2.72 20.45 -3.89
N MET A 31 -3.63 19.47 -3.93
CA MET A 31 -4.35 18.99 -2.74
C MET A 31 -3.41 18.31 -1.75
N SER A 32 -2.48 17.47 -2.21
CA SER A 32 -1.50 16.79 -1.36
C SER A 32 -0.62 17.79 -0.62
N ASN A 33 -0.12 18.82 -1.31
CA ASN A 33 0.65 19.89 -0.68
C ASN A 33 -0.18 20.65 0.37
N LYS A 34 -1.45 20.95 0.07
CA LYS A 34 -2.34 21.62 1.03
C LYS A 34 -2.62 20.76 2.27
N ALA A 35 -2.69 19.44 2.10
CA ALA A 35 -2.96 18.47 3.15
C ALA A 35 -1.70 17.99 3.90
N GLY A 36 -0.50 18.35 3.44
CA GLY A 36 0.76 17.85 4.00
C GLY A 36 1.04 16.37 3.70
N LEU A 37 0.46 15.82 2.63
CA LEU A 37 0.62 14.43 2.22
C LEU A 37 1.77 14.28 1.22
N GLY A 38 2.54 13.20 1.35
CA GLY A 38 3.64 12.85 0.46
C GLY A 38 3.51 11.44 -0.09
N TRP A 39 4.00 11.25 -1.31
CA TRP A 39 4.04 9.97 -2.00
C TRP A 39 5.50 9.60 -2.28
N THR A 40 5.87 8.31 -2.25
CA THR A 40 7.25 7.81 -2.55
C THR A 40 7.43 6.93 -3.80
N THR A 41 6.36 6.34 -4.35
CA THR A 41 6.39 5.63 -5.64
C THR A 41 4.97 5.55 -6.26
N TYR A 42 4.90 5.23 -7.55
CA TYR A 42 3.65 4.84 -8.25
C TYR A 42 3.37 3.33 -8.17
N SER A 43 4.28 2.58 -7.57
CA SER A 43 4.20 1.13 -7.41
C SER A 43 4.05 0.79 -5.93
N HIS A 44 4.28 -0.48 -5.59
CA HIS A 44 4.26 -0.96 -4.21
C HIS A 44 5.53 -0.55 -3.45
N THR A 45 5.43 -0.55 -2.13
CA THR A 45 6.58 -0.48 -1.21
C THR A 45 6.69 -1.80 -0.45
N GLY A 46 7.90 -2.15 0.00
CA GLY A 46 8.15 -3.38 0.76
C GLY A 46 7.98 -3.22 2.27
N ILE A 47 7.17 -2.27 2.74
CA ILE A 47 6.93 -2.09 4.17
C ILE A 47 6.02 -3.20 4.71
N ASN A 48 6.27 -3.65 5.94
CA ASN A 48 5.39 -4.60 6.61
C ASN A 48 4.00 -4.01 6.79
N VAL A 49 2.97 -4.84 6.58
CA VAL A 49 1.56 -4.47 6.76
C VAL A 49 1.02 -5.01 8.08
N PRO A 50 0.19 -4.25 8.82
CA PRO A 50 -0.38 -4.72 10.07
C PRO A 50 -1.41 -5.84 9.83
N VAL A 51 -1.40 -6.84 10.72
CA VAL A 51 -2.41 -7.90 10.78
C VAL A 51 -3.25 -7.69 12.05
N TYR A 52 -4.57 -7.77 11.91
CA TYR A 52 -5.51 -7.65 13.03
C TYR A 52 -6.32 -8.93 13.13
N ALA A 53 -6.43 -9.48 14.34
CA ALA A 53 -7.22 -10.67 14.64
C ALA A 53 -7.98 -10.50 15.95
N ILE A 54 -9.18 -11.09 16.03
CA ILE A 54 -10.03 -11.11 17.21
C ILE A 54 -10.72 -12.47 17.32
N GLY A 55 -10.88 -12.95 18.56
CA GLY A 55 -11.50 -14.24 18.86
C GLY A 55 -10.50 -15.31 19.29
N PRO A 56 -10.97 -16.56 19.53
CA PRO A 56 -10.10 -17.69 19.88
C PRO A 56 -9.01 -17.90 18.82
N GLY A 57 -7.75 -18.02 19.24
CA GLY A 57 -6.63 -18.18 18.32
C GLY A 57 -6.03 -16.87 17.77
N SER A 58 -6.58 -15.70 18.15
CA SER A 58 -6.07 -14.39 17.69
C SER A 58 -4.60 -14.15 18.09
N GLU A 59 -4.14 -14.74 19.19
CA GLU A 59 -2.76 -14.70 19.65
C GLU A 59 -1.76 -15.29 18.64
N MET A 60 -2.21 -16.17 17.73
CA MET A 60 -1.37 -16.75 16.67
C MET A 60 -0.97 -15.73 15.60
N PHE A 61 -1.64 -14.57 15.54
CA PHE A 61 -1.37 -13.51 14.56
C PHE A 61 -0.66 -12.29 15.18
N ASN A 62 -0.18 -12.41 16.42
CA ASN A 62 0.54 -11.35 17.10
C ASN A 62 2.03 -11.32 16.72
N GLY A 63 2.64 -10.14 16.78
CA GLY A 63 4.05 -9.93 16.52
C GLY A 63 4.40 -9.79 15.04
N MET A 64 5.69 -10.02 14.74
CA MET A 64 6.22 -9.95 13.38
C MET A 64 6.18 -11.34 12.75
N ILE A 65 5.29 -11.53 11.79
CA ILE A 65 5.08 -12.79 11.09
C ILE A 65 5.27 -12.60 9.59
N ASP A 66 5.67 -13.68 8.91
CA ASP A 66 5.68 -13.69 7.46
C ASP A 66 4.25 -13.88 6.93
N ASN A 67 3.95 -13.35 5.75
CA ASN A 67 2.61 -13.49 5.18
C ASN A 67 2.24 -14.96 4.90
N THR A 68 3.22 -15.87 4.74
CA THR A 68 2.98 -17.30 4.60
C THR A 68 2.53 -17.97 5.89
N ASP A 69 2.74 -17.35 7.06
CA ASP A 69 2.30 -17.91 8.35
C ASP A 69 0.81 -17.68 8.60
N ILE A 70 0.21 -16.65 7.97
CA ILE A 70 -1.22 -16.38 8.06
C ILE A 70 -2.06 -17.60 7.65
N PRO A 71 -1.91 -18.18 6.44
CA PRO A 71 -2.68 -19.36 6.06
C PRO A 71 -2.36 -20.59 6.92
N LYS A 72 -1.10 -20.80 7.34
CA LYS A 72 -0.71 -21.91 8.22
C LYS A 72 -1.41 -21.82 9.59
N ASN A 73 -1.56 -20.61 10.12
CA ASN A 73 -2.24 -20.40 11.39
C ASN A 73 -3.76 -20.57 11.25
N LEU A 74 -4.35 -20.12 10.14
CA LEU A 74 -5.76 -20.39 9.83
C LEU A 74 -6.05 -21.88 9.70
N GLU A 75 -5.19 -22.63 9.01
CA GLU A 75 -5.32 -24.09 8.87
C GLU A 75 -5.37 -24.78 10.25
N LYS A 76 -4.47 -24.42 11.15
CA LYS A 76 -4.48 -24.94 12.53
C LYS A 76 -5.80 -24.63 13.24
N LEU A 77 -6.33 -23.43 13.11
CA LEU A 77 -7.60 -23.05 13.77
C LEU A 77 -8.82 -23.75 13.18
N LEU A 78 -8.81 -24.06 11.89
CA LEU A 78 -9.91 -24.76 11.22
C LEU A 78 -9.93 -26.25 11.55
N ILE A 79 -8.77 -26.88 11.72
CA ILE A 79 -8.66 -28.33 11.95
C ILE A 79 -8.86 -28.72 13.43
N ILE A 80 -8.79 -27.76 14.37
CA ILE A 80 -8.99 -28.01 15.82
C ILE A 80 -10.46 -27.83 16.25
N GLN A 81 -11.44 -28.05 15.36
CA GLN A 81 -12.83 -28.21 15.79
C GLN A 81 -13.11 -29.69 16.06
N GLU A 82 -12.79 -30.15 17.27
CA GLU A 82 -13.39 -31.35 17.87
C GLU A 82 -14.77 -31.03 18.46
#